data_AF-A0A4S1WGK3-F1
#
_entry.id   AF-A0A4S1WGK3-F1
#
_cell.length_a   1.000
_cell.length_b   1.000
_cell.length_c   1.000
_cell.angle_alpha   90.00
_cell.angle_beta   90.00
_cell.angle_gamma   90.00
#
_symmetry.space_group_name_H-M   'P 1'
#
loop_
_entity.id
_entity.type
_entity.pdbx_description
1 polymer ?
#
loop_
_entity_poly.entity_id
_entity_poly.type
_entity_poly.pdbx_seq_one_letter_code
_entity_poly.pdbx_strand_id
1 'polypeptide(L)'
;MTSIDRISGLSPLSPTNAASTDARGAAIETMGEIGHRVLAWVDAASRGANNNGGSGAQAWSQTAGSGSGFAPDMGELARRGDVYGLGELTSDLSARFGASPAQEGALRRAIDDFTRAAVIQIAGLSGASGDQQVSGVRAALDGAARADAPAGLDGVIARFEAATADLSAQNRG
;
A
#
# COMPACT_ATOMS: atom_id res chain seq x y z
N MET A 1 15.87 21.77 -25.66
CA MET A 1 16.15 20.77 -24.60
C MET A 1 15.12 20.97 -23.51
N THR A 2 14.06 20.16 -23.53
CA THR A 2 12.95 20.24 -22.57
C THR A 2 13.35 19.49 -21.29
N SER A 3 13.59 20.25 -20.23
CA SER A 3 13.75 19.74 -18.87
C SER A 3 12.49 18.97 -18.48
N ILE A 4 12.67 17.74 -18.01
CA ILE A 4 11.63 17.00 -17.29
C ILE A 4 11.42 17.75 -15.98
N ASP A 5 10.28 18.43 -15.88
CA ASP A 5 9.74 18.97 -14.64
C ASP A 5 9.54 17.77 -13.69
N ARG A 6 10.53 17.55 -12.83
CA ARG A 6 10.44 16.56 -11.77
C ARG A 6 9.42 17.07 -10.79
N ILE A 7 8.28 16.39 -10.76
CA ILE A 7 7.19 16.50 -9.79
C ILE A 7 7.80 16.82 -8.41
N SER A 8 7.76 18.10 -8.07
CA SER A 8 8.18 18.62 -6.79
C SER A 8 7.05 18.33 -5.80
N GLY A 9 7.32 17.53 -4.76
CA GLY A 9 6.42 17.51 -3.61
C GLY A 9 6.42 16.26 -2.75
N LEU A 10 6.91 15.11 -3.24
CA LEU A 10 6.98 13.91 -2.42
C LEU A 10 8.43 13.61 -2.10
N SER A 11 8.82 13.88 -0.87
CA SER A 11 10.00 13.21 -0.32
C SER A 11 9.81 11.71 -0.57
N PRO A 12 10.86 11.00 -1.05
CA PRO A 12 10.80 9.54 -1.04
C PRO A 12 10.33 9.12 0.36
N LEU A 13 9.40 8.16 0.44
CA LEU A 13 9.06 7.54 1.72
C LEU A 13 10.40 7.07 2.28
N SER A 14 10.91 7.77 3.30
CA SER A 14 12.25 7.53 3.80
C SER A 14 12.35 6.05 4.15
N PRO A 15 13.42 5.34 3.76
CA PRO A 15 13.61 3.96 4.20
C PRO A 15 13.82 4.03 5.72
N THR A 16 12.74 3.81 6.46
CA THR A 16 12.73 4.05 7.89
C THR A 16 13.00 2.72 8.57
N ASN A 17 14.28 2.40 8.77
CA ASN A 17 14.69 1.31 9.67
C ASN A 17 14.32 1.59 11.15
N ALA A 18 13.61 2.68 11.42
CA ALA A 18 12.98 2.99 12.70
C ALA A 18 11.47 3.08 12.47
N ALA A 19 10.75 2.01 12.82
CA ALA A 19 9.30 1.99 12.76
C ALA A 19 8.75 3.31 13.34
N SER A 20 7.87 4.04 12.64
CA SER A 20 7.31 5.33 13.12
C SER A 20 6.31 5.19 14.28
N THR A 21 6.65 5.67 15.49
CA THR A 21 5.73 5.58 16.65
C THR A 21 4.52 6.52 16.57
N ASP A 22 4.46 7.40 15.57
CA ASP A 22 3.33 8.28 15.33
C ASP A 22 2.33 7.63 14.34
N ALA A 23 1.03 7.85 14.59
CA ALA A 23 -0.04 7.20 13.84
C ALA A 23 -0.02 7.52 12.33
N ARG A 24 0.45 8.72 11.97
CA ARG A 24 0.53 9.16 10.59
C ARG A 24 1.64 8.40 9.85
N GLY A 25 2.85 8.41 10.38
CA GLY A 25 3.99 7.72 9.77
C GLY A 25 3.75 6.22 9.68
N ALA A 26 3.22 5.60 10.75
CA ALA A 26 2.86 4.18 10.72
C ALA A 26 1.83 3.84 9.64
N ALA A 27 0.76 4.63 9.49
CA ALA A 27 -0.25 4.39 8.46
C ALA A 27 0.32 4.52 7.04
N ILE A 28 1.13 5.55 6.80
CA ILE A 28 1.76 5.79 5.49
C ILE A 28 2.75 4.66 5.16
N GLU A 29 3.57 4.25 6.13
CA GLU A 29 4.52 3.15 6.01
C GLU A 29 3.80 1.85 5.63
N THR A 30 2.75 1.48 6.36
CA THR A 30 1.99 0.26 6.10
C THR A 30 1.23 0.31 4.77
N MET A 31 0.63 1.44 4.40
CA MET A 31 0.00 1.58 3.08
C MET A 31 1.01 1.48 1.94
N GLY A 32 2.21 2.06 2.14
CA GLY A 32 3.33 1.96 1.21
C GLY A 32 3.76 0.51 0.97
N GLU A 33 3.88 -0.25 2.06
CA GLU A 33 4.18 -1.68 2.06
C GLU A 33 3.08 -2.49 1.35
N ILE A 34 1.80 -2.26 1.65
CA ILE A 34 0.67 -2.91 0.96
C ILE A 34 0.72 -2.65 -0.55
N GLY A 35 0.95 -1.39 -0.95
CA GLY A 35 1.10 -1.05 -2.37
C GLY A 35 2.22 -1.84 -3.05
N HIS A 36 3.35 -2.03 -2.36
CA HIS A 36 4.45 -2.85 -2.86
C HIS A 36 4.05 -4.32 -3.03
N ARG A 37 3.41 -4.91 -2.01
CA ARG A 37 2.96 -6.31 -2.02
C ARG A 37 1.95 -6.57 -3.13
N VAL A 38 1.02 -5.65 -3.38
CA VAL A 38 0.05 -5.75 -4.47
C VAL A 38 0.74 -5.73 -5.83
N LEU A 39 1.67 -4.81 -6.06
CA LEU A 39 2.42 -4.73 -7.31
C LEU A 39 3.30 -5.95 -7.55
N ALA A 40 3.93 -6.48 -6.50
CA ALA A 40 4.69 -7.73 -6.59
C ALA A 40 3.82 -8.90 -7.07
N TRP A 41 2.57 -9.00 -6.59
CA TRP A 41 1.60 -10.00 -7.06
C TRP A 41 1.15 -9.78 -8.50
N VAL A 42 0.94 -8.52 -8.92
CA VAL A 42 0.61 -8.18 -10.31
C VAL A 42 1.76 -8.56 -11.25
N ASP A 43 3.00 -8.32 -10.83
CA ASP A 43 4.21 -8.75 -11.54
C ASP A 43 4.35 -10.28 -11.58
N ALA A 44 4.07 -10.98 -10.49
CA ALA A 44 4.11 -12.45 -10.46
C ALA A 44 3.03 -13.07 -11.36
N ALA A 45 1.81 -12.51 -11.36
CA ALA A 45 0.72 -12.93 -12.22
C ALA A 45 1.03 -12.68 -13.71
N SER A 46 1.66 -11.54 -14.04
CA SER A 46 2.03 -11.21 -15.42
C SER A 46 3.24 -11.99 -15.96
N ARG A 47 4.19 -12.40 -15.11
CA ARG A 47 5.28 -13.33 -15.51
C ARG A 47 4.79 -14.71 -15.92
N GLY A 48 3.63 -15.14 -15.43
CA GLY A 48 2.93 -16.32 -15.95
C GLY A 48 2.35 -16.13 -17.36
N ALA A 49 2.25 -14.89 -17.84
CA ALA A 49 1.56 -14.52 -19.08
C ALA A 49 2.49 -14.05 -20.21
N ASN A 50 3.67 -13.47 -19.96
CA ASN A 50 4.76 -13.26 -20.95
C ASN A 50 6.01 -12.62 -20.30
N ASN A 51 7.20 -12.88 -20.87
CA ASN A 51 8.56 -12.50 -20.41
C ASN A 51 8.89 -10.99 -20.31
N ASN A 52 7.93 -10.11 -20.04
CA ASN A 52 8.18 -8.68 -19.84
C ASN A 52 7.94 -8.33 -18.36
N GLY A 53 9.03 -8.28 -17.57
CA GLY A 53 8.98 -7.94 -16.15
C GLY A 53 8.21 -6.63 -15.92
N GLY A 54 7.25 -6.66 -14.98
CA GLY A 54 6.30 -5.58 -14.79
C GLY A 54 6.95 -4.27 -14.36
N SER A 55 6.60 -3.19 -15.07
CA SER A 55 7.10 -1.84 -14.84
C SER A 55 6.62 -1.21 -13.52
N GLY A 56 5.54 -1.74 -12.93
CA GLY A 56 4.87 -1.18 -11.76
C GLY A 56 5.65 -1.36 -10.45
N ALA A 57 6.14 -2.57 -10.16
CA ALA A 57 6.89 -2.81 -8.92
C ALA A 57 8.23 -2.06 -8.87
N GLN A 58 8.91 -1.92 -10.02
CA GLN A 58 10.13 -1.10 -10.14
C GLN A 58 9.85 0.40 -9.99
N ALA A 59 8.75 0.91 -10.55
CA ALA A 59 8.34 2.31 -10.37
C ALA A 59 7.99 2.59 -8.89
N TRP A 60 7.37 1.63 -8.22
CA TRP A 60 7.05 1.74 -6.80
C TRP A 60 8.28 1.68 -5.90
N SER A 61 9.21 0.77 -6.13
CA SER A 61 10.43 0.66 -5.32
C SER A 61 11.28 1.94 -5.37
N GLN A 62 11.27 2.65 -6.50
CA GLN A 62 11.92 3.96 -6.67
C GLN A 62 11.21 5.09 -5.90
N THR A 63 9.94 4.92 -5.56
CA THR A 63 9.12 5.94 -4.87
C THR A 63 9.04 5.70 -3.37
N ALA A 64 8.81 4.45 -2.99
CA ALA A 64 8.52 4.04 -1.62
C ALA A 64 9.78 3.70 -0.81
N GLY A 65 10.96 3.66 -1.44
CA GLY A 65 12.21 3.43 -0.73
C GLY A 65 12.32 2.02 -0.14
N SER A 66 12.51 1.02 -1.02
CA SER A 66 12.70 -0.41 -0.69
C SER A 66 11.49 -1.10 -0.07
N GLY A 67 10.98 -2.12 -0.77
CA GLY A 67 10.00 -3.04 -0.22
C GLY A 67 10.65 -3.93 0.82
N SER A 68 9.91 -4.29 1.86
CA SER A 68 10.25 -5.43 2.71
C SER A 68 10.57 -6.66 1.83
N GLY A 69 11.26 -7.67 2.37
CA GLY A 69 11.60 -8.90 1.64
C GLY A 69 10.41 -9.76 1.18
N PHE A 70 9.21 -9.18 1.06
CA PHE A 70 8.00 -9.82 0.58
C PHE A 70 8.18 -10.38 -0.83
N ALA A 71 7.86 -11.66 -0.99
CA ALA A 71 7.83 -12.36 -2.26
C ALA A 71 6.48 -13.07 -2.40
N PRO A 72 5.77 -12.93 -3.55
CA PRO A 72 4.56 -13.68 -3.82
C PRO A 72 4.75 -15.20 -3.68
N ASP A 73 3.94 -15.85 -2.85
CA ASP A 73 3.93 -17.31 -2.67
C ASP A 73 2.66 -17.93 -3.27
N MET A 74 2.82 -18.66 -4.38
CA MET A 74 1.73 -19.38 -5.06
C MET A 74 1.14 -20.49 -4.19
N GLY A 75 1.90 -21.03 -3.24
CA GLY A 75 1.43 -22.02 -2.26
C GLY A 75 0.48 -21.42 -1.23
N GLU A 76 0.68 -20.17 -0.81
CA GLU A 76 -0.29 -19.42 0.01
C GLU A 76 -1.56 -19.11 -0.78
N LEU A 77 -1.42 -18.69 -2.04
CA LEU A 77 -2.57 -18.48 -2.93
C LEU A 77 -3.40 -19.77 -3.11
N ALA A 78 -2.75 -20.91 -3.35
CA ALA A 78 -3.41 -22.21 -3.50
C ALA A 78 -4.13 -22.65 -2.22
N ARG A 79 -3.57 -22.31 -1.04
CA ARG A 79 -4.16 -22.57 0.27
C ARG A 79 -5.22 -21.54 0.68
N ARG A 80 -5.45 -20.50 -0.14
CA ARG A 80 -6.28 -19.33 0.19
C ARG A 80 -5.87 -18.70 1.53
N GLY A 81 -4.58 -18.69 1.81
CA GLY A 81 -3.99 -18.12 3.02
C GLY A 81 -3.83 -16.61 2.93
N ASP A 82 -2.93 -16.07 3.75
CA ASP A 82 -2.67 -14.64 3.82
C ASP A 82 -1.74 -14.19 2.68
N VAL A 83 -2.31 -14.11 1.48
CA VAL A 83 -1.62 -13.85 0.20
C VAL A 83 -0.76 -12.58 0.25
N TYR A 84 -1.17 -11.57 1.00
CA TYR A 84 -0.46 -10.30 1.13
C TYR A 84 0.21 -10.11 2.51
N GLY A 85 0.24 -11.14 3.36
CA GLY A 85 0.81 -11.05 4.72
C GLY A 85 0.17 -9.96 5.59
N LEU A 86 -1.11 -9.67 5.41
CA LEU A 86 -1.82 -8.60 6.10
C LEU A 86 -2.00 -8.88 7.61
N GLY A 87 -2.02 -10.15 8.01
CA GLY A 87 -2.06 -10.56 9.41
C GLY A 87 -0.80 -10.13 10.17
N GLU A 88 0.37 -10.27 9.54
CA GLU A 88 1.64 -9.77 10.10
C GLU A 88 1.60 -8.24 10.29
N LEU A 89 1.17 -7.49 9.26
CA LEU A 89 1.05 -6.03 9.33
C LEU A 89 0.06 -5.59 10.42
N THR A 90 -1.06 -6.28 10.54
CA THR A 90 -2.08 -6.02 11.56
C THR A 90 -1.53 -6.29 12.96
N SER A 91 -0.81 -7.40 13.13
CA SER A 91 -0.22 -7.79 14.42
C SER A 91 0.88 -6.82 14.86
N ASP A 92 1.74 -6.40 13.93
CA ASP A 92 2.83 -5.46 14.21
C ASP A 92 2.28 -4.09 14.66
N LEU A 93 1.36 -3.51 13.88
CA LEU A 93 0.70 -2.26 14.25
C LEU A 93 -0.08 -2.39 15.56
N SER A 94 -0.78 -3.51 15.77
CA SER A 94 -1.55 -3.73 17.00
C SER A 94 -0.64 -3.79 18.23
N ALA A 95 0.47 -4.53 18.16
CA ALA A 95 1.44 -4.63 19.24
C ALA A 95 2.09 -3.28 19.53
N ARG A 96 2.45 -2.56 18.46
CA ARG A 96 3.12 -1.26 18.52
C ARG A 96 2.30 -0.16 19.18
N PHE A 97 0.98 -0.15 18.96
CA PHE A 97 0.08 0.87 19.52
C PHE A 97 -0.70 0.37 20.75
N GLY A 98 -0.47 -0.86 21.22
CA GLY A 98 -1.16 -1.44 22.37
C GLY A 98 -2.66 -1.61 22.13
N ALA A 99 -3.03 -2.18 20.97
CA ALA A 99 -4.41 -2.34 20.55
C ALA A 99 -5.25 -3.15 21.54
N SER A 100 -6.50 -2.71 21.74
CA SER A 100 -7.54 -3.60 22.26
C SER A 100 -8.01 -4.60 21.18
N PRO A 101 -8.62 -5.75 21.54
CA PRO A 101 -9.16 -6.70 20.57
C PRO A 101 -10.16 -6.09 19.58
N ALA A 102 -10.93 -5.10 20.03
CA ALA A 102 -11.86 -4.37 19.16
C ALA A 102 -11.12 -3.52 18.12
N GLN A 103 -10.05 -2.85 18.52
CA GLN A 103 -9.22 -2.04 17.61
C GLN A 103 -8.42 -2.91 16.65
N GLU A 104 -7.92 -4.07 17.08
CA GLU A 104 -7.26 -5.03 16.19
C GLU A 104 -8.23 -5.52 15.09
N GLY A 105 -9.47 -5.83 15.45
CA GLY A 105 -10.51 -6.21 14.48
C GLY A 105 -10.87 -5.07 13.51
N ALA A 106 -10.92 -3.83 14.00
CA ALA A 106 -11.17 -2.65 13.16
C ALA A 106 -9.98 -2.37 12.22
N LEU A 107 -8.76 -2.46 12.74
CA LEU A 107 -7.53 -2.33 11.96
C LEU A 107 -7.43 -3.39 10.86
N ARG A 108 -7.71 -4.66 11.19
CA ARG A 108 -7.71 -5.75 10.22
C ARG A 108 -8.64 -5.46 9.06
N ARG A 109 -9.88 -5.01 9.37
CA ARG A 109 -10.87 -4.62 8.36
C ARG A 109 -10.38 -3.44 7.51
N ALA A 110 -9.86 -2.39 8.14
CA ALA A 110 -9.38 -1.20 7.43
C ALA A 110 -8.21 -1.53 6.48
N ILE A 111 -7.29 -2.40 6.91
CA ILE A 111 -6.19 -2.91 6.06
C ILE A 111 -6.76 -3.74 4.90
N ASP A 112 -7.67 -4.68 5.15
CA ASP A 112 -8.27 -5.51 4.11
C ASP A 112 -9.02 -4.68 3.06
N ASP A 113 -9.79 -3.68 3.49
CA ASP A 113 -10.56 -2.81 2.60
C ASP A 113 -9.65 -1.94 1.73
N PHE A 114 -8.59 -1.37 2.32
CA PHE A 114 -7.57 -0.65 1.56
C PHE A 114 -6.85 -1.55 0.55
N THR A 115 -6.42 -2.75 0.96
CA THR A 115 -5.76 -3.71 0.05
C THR A 115 -6.68 -4.07 -1.11
N ARG A 116 -7.97 -4.32 -0.85
CA ARG A 116 -8.95 -4.60 -1.91
C ARG A 116 -9.08 -3.44 -2.89
N ALA A 117 -9.19 -2.20 -2.40
CA ALA A 117 -9.30 -1.02 -3.24
C ALA A 117 -8.03 -0.80 -4.08
N ALA A 118 -6.85 -1.01 -3.49
CA ALA A 118 -5.57 -0.91 -4.17
C ALA A 118 -5.40 -1.98 -5.27
N VAL A 119 -5.82 -3.22 -5.00
CA VAL A 119 -5.83 -4.31 -5.99
C VAL A 119 -6.72 -3.95 -7.17
N ILE A 120 -7.93 -3.45 -6.94
CA ILE A 120 -8.85 -3.04 -8.01
C ILE A 120 -8.23 -1.93 -8.85
N GLN A 121 -7.66 -0.90 -8.21
CA GLN A 121 -7.02 0.22 -8.90
C GLN A 121 -5.87 -0.25 -9.79
N ILE A 122 -4.96 -1.07 -9.24
CA ILE A 122 -3.76 -1.51 -9.97
C ILE A 122 -4.14 -2.51 -11.07
N ALA A 123 -5.04 -3.46 -10.79
CA ALA A 123 -5.50 -4.44 -11.77
C ALA A 123 -6.33 -3.79 -12.89
N GLY A 124 -7.13 -2.77 -12.59
CA GLY A 124 -7.86 -1.97 -13.58
C GLY A 124 -6.92 -1.23 -14.55
N LEU A 125 -5.68 -1.00 -14.14
CA LEU A 125 -4.61 -0.39 -14.94
C LEU A 125 -3.61 -1.43 -15.46
N SER A 126 -4.00 -2.71 -15.50
CA SER A 126 -3.26 -3.80 -16.13
C SER A 126 -2.93 -3.46 -17.59
N GLY A 127 -1.64 -3.28 -17.91
CA GLY A 127 -1.15 -2.89 -19.24
C GLY A 127 -0.85 -1.40 -19.42
N ALA A 128 -1.23 -0.54 -18.46
CA ALA A 128 -0.79 0.85 -18.39
C ALA A 128 0.70 0.96 -17.99
N SER A 129 1.31 2.13 -18.17
CA SER A 129 2.69 2.33 -17.72
C SER A 129 2.79 2.19 -16.19
N GLY A 130 3.96 1.78 -15.68
CA GLY A 130 4.20 1.63 -14.24
C GLY A 130 3.82 2.90 -13.45
N ASP A 131 4.12 4.09 -13.98
CA ASP A 131 3.74 5.36 -13.36
C ASP A 131 2.23 5.59 -13.27
N GLN A 132 1.47 5.15 -14.28
CA GLN A 132 0.01 5.21 -14.25
C GLN A 132 -0.55 4.23 -13.22
N GLN A 133 -0.04 3.00 -13.18
CA GLN A 133 -0.48 1.97 -12.22
C GLN A 133 -0.34 2.42 -10.76
N VAL A 134 0.70 3.18 -10.45
CA VAL A 134 0.98 3.63 -9.07
C VAL A 134 0.39 5.00 -8.73
N SER A 135 -0.07 5.77 -9.72
CA SER A 135 -0.54 7.15 -9.54
C SER A 135 -1.72 7.27 -8.57
N GLY A 136 -2.71 6.38 -8.67
CA GLY A 136 -3.87 6.39 -7.79
C GLY A 136 -3.54 6.04 -6.34
N VAL A 137 -2.64 5.07 -6.14
CA VAL A 137 -2.16 4.70 -4.79
C VAL A 137 -1.30 5.81 -4.19
N ARG A 138 -0.48 6.50 -4.99
CA ARG A 138 0.24 7.71 -4.55
C ARG A 138 -0.73 8.82 -4.12
N ALA A 139 -1.79 9.08 -4.89
CA ALA A 139 -2.80 10.08 -4.54
C ALA A 139 -3.52 9.73 -3.22
N ALA A 140 -3.82 8.45 -3.00
CA ALA A 140 -4.45 7.99 -1.75
C ALA A 140 -3.52 8.09 -0.53
N LEU A 141 -2.22 7.79 -0.68
CA LEU A 141 -1.21 8.04 0.35
C LEU A 141 -1.14 9.53 0.71
N ASP A 142 -1.21 10.39 -0.31
CA ASP A 142 -1.24 11.84 -0.17
C ASP A 142 -2.49 12.36 0.56
N GLY A 143 -3.64 11.73 0.31
CA GLY A 143 -4.89 11.98 1.02
C GLY A 143 -4.79 11.57 2.50
N ALA A 144 -4.35 10.33 2.77
CA ALA A 144 -4.14 9.83 4.13
C ALA A 144 -3.12 10.66 4.93
N ALA A 145 -2.07 11.15 4.28
CA ALA A 145 -1.07 12.00 4.92
C ALA A 145 -1.63 13.36 5.36
N ARG A 146 -2.70 13.85 4.71
CA ARG A 146 -3.37 15.12 5.01
C ARG A 146 -4.66 14.95 5.83
N ALA A 147 -5.12 13.72 6.02
CA ALA A 147 -6.33 13.43 6.77
C ALA A 147 -6.22 13.92 8.23
N ASP A 148 -7.24 14.67 8.65
CA ASP A 148 -7.45 15.00 10.05
C ASP A 148 -7.92 13.75 10.78
N ALA A 149 -7.07 13.24 11.67
CA ALA A 149 -7.30 11.97 12.34
C ALA A 149 -6.60 11.96 13.70
N PRO A 150 -7.19 11.28 14.70
CA PRO A 150 -6.69 11.27 16.07
C PRO A 150 -5.28 10.67 16.17
N ALA A 151 -4.72 10.72 17.37
CA ALA A 151 -3.47 10.03 17.69
C ALA A 151 -3.70 8.53 17.91
N GLY A 152 -2.62 7.76 18.00
CA GLY A 152 -2.67 6.33 18.29
C GLY A 152 -3.30 5.49 17.18
N LEU A 153 -3.75 4.28 17.54
CA LEU A 153 -4.23 3.31 16.55
C LEU A 153 -5.52 3.75 15.84
N ASP A 154 -6.42 4.45 16.54
CA ASP A 154 -7.62 5.00 15.91
C ASP A 154 -7.26 6.01 14.81
N GLY A 155 -6.14 6.71 14.99
CA GLY A 155 -5.54 7.58 13.97
C GLY A 155 -4.99 6.85 12.76
N VAL A 156 -4.48 5.62 12.95
CA VAL A 156 -4.02 4.75 11.86
C VAL A 156 -5.23 4.26 11.08
N ILE A 157 -6.24 3.74 11.78
CA ILE A 157 -7.49 3.23 11.20
C ILE A 157 -8.18 4.32 10.36
N ALA A 158 -8.38 5.52 10.92
CA ALA A 158 -9.03 6.62 10.21
C ALA A 158 -8.30 7.03 8.91
N ARG A 159 -6.97 6.91 8.89
CA ARG A 159 -6.17 7.20 7.69
C ARG A 159 -6.32 6.11 6.63
N PHE A 160 -6.39 4.83 7.02
CA PHE A 160 -6.71 3.73 6.12
C PHE A 160 -8.12 3.89 5.52
N GLU A 161 -9.10 4.26 6.32
CA GLU A 161 -10.46 4.50 5.86
C GLU A 161 -10.52 5.67 4.86
N ALA A 162 -9.81 6.78 5.14
CA ALA A 162 -9.70 7.91 4.22
C ALA A 162 -9.06 7.53 2.88
N ALA A 163 -7.90 6.84 2.90
CA ALA A 163 -7.24 6.37 1.68
C ALA A 163 -8.12 5.39 0.90
N THR A 164 -8.87 4.52 1.58
CA THR A 164 -9.80 3.59 0.96
C THR A 164 -10.95 4.31 0.27
N ALA A 165 -11.49 5.35 0.90
CA ALA A 165 -12.54 6.18 0.31
C ALA A 165 -12.04 6.87 -0.97
N ASP A 166 -10.83 7.43 -0.94
CA ASP A 166 -10.18 8.07 -2.09
C ASP A 166 -9.97 7.08 -3.24
N LEU A 167 -9.40 5.90 -2.97
CA LEU A 167 -9.22 4.86 -3.99
C LEU A 167 -10.56 4.35 -4.53
N SER A 168 -11.56 4.18 -3.66
CA SER A 168 -12.88 3.72 -4.08
C SER A 168 -13.59 4.74 -4.97
N ALA A 169 -13.39 6.03 -4.72
CA ALA A 169 -13.90 7.09 -5.59
C ALA A 169 -13.20 7.07 -6.96
N GLN A 170 -11.88 6.90 -6.99
CA GLN A 170 -11.09 6.79 -8.23
C GLN A 170 -11.50 5.56 -9.06
N ASN A 171 -11.73 4.42 -8.41
CA ASN A 171 -12.18 3.17 -9.05
C ASN A 171 -13.58 3.24 -9.68
N ARG A 172 -14.40 4.25 -9.33
CA ARG A 172 -15.78 4.42 -9.86
C ARG A 172 -15.86 5.42 -11.02
N GLY A 173 -14.79 6.17 -11.29
CA GLY A 173 -14.72 7.12 -12.42
C GLY A 173 -14.69 6.42 -13.76
#